data_AF-A0AA93DQB7-F1
#
_entry.id   AF-A0AA93DQB7-F1
#
_cell.length_a   1.000
_cell.length_b   1.000
_cell.length_c   1.000
_cell.angle_alpha   90.00
_cell.angle_beta   90.00
_cell.angle_gamma   90.00
#
_symmetry.space_group_name_H-M   'P 1'
#
loop_
_entity.id
_entity.type
_entity.pdbx_description
1 polymer ?
#
loop_
_entity_poly.entity_id
_entity_poly.type
_entity_poly.pdbx_seq_one_letter_code
_entity_poly.pdbx_strand_id
1 'polypeptide(L)'
;MKEQEKAEIKRLSDQLDKLTRKQTTLLEQGDAEAIALNLEACEKLTAEIERLRNVREQKLSEEAQKLANLPFKRAITKKEQADMGTLKKSVRGLVVVHPMTALGREMGLKEMTGFAPKPF
;
A
#
# COMPACT_ATOMS: atom_id res chain seq x y z
N MET A 1 8.64 3.07 10.67
CA MET A 1 8.73 3.91 9.46
C MET A 1 7.31 4.19 9.02
N LYS A 2 6.79 5.40 9.27
CA LYS A 2 5.43 5.75 8.84
C LYS A 2 5.39 5.67 7.31
N GLU A 3 4.28 5.21 6.73
CA GLU A 3 4.03 5.13 5.27
C GLU A 3 4.06 6.54 4.63
N GLN A 4 5.23 7.20 4.60
CA GLN A 4 5.41 8.54 4.07
C GLN A 4 4.99 8.59 2.60
N GLU A 5 5.26 7.53 1.85
CA GLU A 5 4.87 7.38 0.45
C GLU A 5 3.36 7.37 0.30
N LYS A 6 2.63 6.69 1.20
CA LYS A 6 1.15 6.66 1.13
C LYS A 6 0.55 8.03 1.45
N ALA A 7 1.11 8.73 2.43
CA ALA A 7 0.68 10.08 2.77
C ALA A 7 0.93 11.05 1.60
N GLU A 8 2.09 10.94 0.95
CA GLU A 8 2.45 11.78 -0.19
C GLU A 8 1.63 11.44 -1.44
N ILE A 9 1.40 10.15 -1.75
CA ILE A 9 0.48 9.73 -2.81
C ILE A 9 -0.90 10.34 -2.59
N LYS A 10 -1.42 10.31 -1.35
CA LYS A 10 -2.71 10.90 -1.03
C LYS A 10 -2.69 12.41 -1.27
N ARG A 11 -1.66 13.11 -0.80
CA ARG A 11 -1.51 14.56 -0.98
C ARG A 11 -1.48 14.94 -2.46
N LEU A 12 -0.67 14.26 -3.27
CA LEU A 12 -0.58 14.51 -4.71
C LEU A 12 -1.88 14.16 -5.43
N SER A 13 -2.58 13.11 -5.00
CA SER A 13 -3.90 12.75 -5.53
C SER A 13 -4.95 13.82 -5.21
N ASP A 14 -4.97 14.32 -3.97
CA ASP A 14 -5.85 15.43 -3.57
C ASP A 14 -5.55 16.72 -4.36
N GLN A 15 -4.29 16.94 -4.78
CA GLN A 15 -3.90 18.05 -5.66
C GLN A 15 -4.34 17.82 -7.10
N LEU A 16 -4.15 16.61 -7.62
CA LEU A 16 -4.61 16.21 -8.94
C LEU A 16 -6.12 16.41 -9.07
N ASP A 17 -6.91 15.95 -8.10
CA ASP A 17 -8.36 16.12 -8.08
C ASP A 17 -8.79 17.61 -8.14
N LYS A 18 -8.05 18.49 -7.46
CA LYS A 18 -8.30 19.94 -7.53
C LYS A 18 -8.03 20.49 -8.92
N LEU A 19 -6.94 20.07 -9.56
CA LEU A 19 -6.60 20.48 -10.91
C LEU A 19 -7.59 19.93 -11.95
N THR A 20 -8.07 18.69 -11.79
CA THR A 20 -9.09 18.10 -12.64
C THR A 20 -10.41 18.86 -12.54
N ARG A 21 -10.84 19.26 -11.34
CA ARG A 21 -12.03 20.12 -11.17
C ARG A 21 -11.85 21.49 -11.81
N LYS A 22 -10.65 22.08 -11.66
CA LYS A 22 -10.29 23.35 -12.31
C LYS A 22 -10.32 23.22 -13.84
N GLN A 23 -9.91 22.07 -14.38
CA GLN A 23 -9.91 21.81 -15.82
C GLN A 23 -11.31 21.92 -16.41
N THR A 24 -12.32 21.39 -15.73
CA THR A 24 -13.72 21.51 -16.17
C THR A 24 -14.12 22.98 -16.33
N THR A 25 -13.81 23.82 -15.34
CA THR A 25 -14.11 25.26 -15.39
C THR A 25 -13.32 25.99 -16.49
N LEU A 26 -12.05 25.63 -16.70
CA LEU A 26 -11.24 26.24 -17.76
C LEU A 26 -11.74 25.85 -19.16
N LEU A 27 -12.21 24.61 -19.34
CA LEU A 27 -12.84 24.14 -20.57
C LEU A 27 -14.13 24.91 -20.89
N GLU A 28 -14.95 25.20 -19.87
CA GLU A 28 -16.16 26.02 -20.01
C GLU A 28 -15.85 27.48 -20.38
N GLN A 29 -14.71 28.01 -19.91
CA GLN A 29 -14.26 29.38 -20.19
C GLN A 29 -13.57 29.53 -21.55
N GLY A 30 -13.08 28.43 -22.16
CA GLY A 30 -12.46 28.43 -23.48
C GLY A 30 -11.04 29.00 -23.55
N ASP A 31 -10.35 29.13 -22.42
CA ASP A 31 -8.96 29.62 -22.36
C ASP A 31 -7.98 28.49 -22.68
N ALA A 32 -7.57 28.40 -23.96
CA ALA A 32 -6.71 27.35 -24.47
C ALA A 32 -5.32 27.30 -23.80
N GLU A 33 -4.76 28.44 -23.38
CA GLU A 33 -3.43 28.49 -22.76
C GLU A 33 -3.49 28.00 -21.31
N ALA A 34 -4.50 28.43 -20.56
CA ALA A 34 -4.73 27.93 -19.20
C ALA A 34 -5.06 26.43 -19.16
N ILE A 35 -5.82 25.93 -20.15
CA ILE A 35 -6.13 24.51 -20.33
C ILE A 35 -4.85 23.69 -20.53
N ALA A 36 -3.94 24.14 -21.41
CA ALA A 36 -2.70 23.45 -21.71
C ALA A 36 -1.77 23.37 -20.48
N LEU A 37 -1.59 24.49 -19.77
CA LEU A 37 -0.78 24.55 -18.56
C LEU A 37 -1.32 23.64 -17.44
N ASN A 38 -2.64 23.56 -17.28
CA ASN A 38 -3.25 22.72 -16.27
C ASN A 38 -3.16 21.22 -16.62
N LEU A 39 -3.27 20.87 -17.91
CA LEU A 39 -3.01 19.51 -18.41
C LEU A 39 -1.57 19.08 -18.11
N GLU A 40 -0.58 19.92 -18.44
CA GLU A 40 0.83 19.61 -18.16
C GLU A 40 1.09 19.41 -16.65
N ALA A 41 0.44 20.21 -15.79
CA ALA A 41 0.52 20.04 -14.35
C ALA A 41 -0.13 18.72 -13.88
N CYS A 42 -1.26 18.32 -14.46
CA CYS A 42 -1.91 17.03 -14.17
C CYS A 42 -1.03 15.84 -14.58
N GLU A 43 -0.40 15.91 -15.75
CA GLU A 43 0.53 14.89 -16.24
C GLU A 43 1.73 14.73 -15.30
N LYS A 44 2.35 15.83 -14.88
CA LYS A 44 3.46 15.82 -13.91
C LYS A 44 3.07 15.18 -12.58
N LEU A 45 1.89 15.54 -12.04
CA LEU A 45 1.39 14.94 -10.80
C LEU A 45 1.10 13.45 -10.96
N THR A 46 0.51 13.04 -12.10
CA THR A 46 0.20 11.63 -12.39
C THR A 46 1.49 10.80 -12.48
N ALA A 47 2.50 11.29 -13.19
CA ALA A 47 3.80 10.63 -13.29
C ALA A 47 4.48 10.47 -11.92
N GLU A 48 4.42 11.49 -11.06
CA GLU A 48 5.00 11.38 -9.71
C GLU A 48 4.20 10.42 -8.80
N ILE A 49 2.86 10.41 -8.90
CA ILE A 49 2.02 9.43 -8.20
C ILE A 49 2.39 8.00 -8.61
N GLU A 50 2.56 7.75 -9.91
CA GLU A 50 2.97 6.45 -10.43
C GLU A 50 4.37 6.06 -9.94
N ARG A 51 5.32 7.00 -9.96
CA ARG A 51 6.67 6.78 -9.41
C ARG A 51 6.62 6.35 -7.95
N LEU A 52 5.84 7.05 -7.12
CA LEU A 52 5.68 6.71 -5.70
C LEU A 52 4.94 5.39 -5.48
N ARG A 53 3.96 5.05 -6.33
CA ARG A 53 3.28 3.75 -6.30
C ARG A 53 4.27 2.60 -6.55
N ASN A 54 5.13 2.75 -7.57
CA ASN A 54 6.16 1.74 -7.88
C ASN A 54 7.14 1.54 -6.73
N VAL A 55 7.59 2.64 -6.08
CA VAL A 55 8.46 2.54 -4.90
C VAL A 55 7.76 1.79 -3.76
N ARG A 56 6.47 2.05 -3.54
CA ARG A 56 5.69 1.34 -2.52
C ARG A 56 5.53 -0.15 -2.84
N GLU A 57 5.29 -0.49 -4.09
CA GLU A 57 5.18 -1.87 -4.56
C GLU A 57 6.49 -2.64 -4.38
N GLN A 58 7.63 -2.05 -4.75
CA GLN A 58 8.95 -2.63 -4.51
C GLN A 58 9.19 -2.94 -3.02
N LYS A 59 8.85 -2.00 -2.13
CA LYS A 59 8.96 -2.21 -0.68
C LYS A 59 8.08 -3.35 -0.18
N LEU A 60 6.83 -3.43 -0.66
CA LEU A 60 5.92 -4.52 -0.33
C LEU A 60 6.46 -5.87 -0.82
N SER A 61 7.04 -5.90 -2.02
CA SER A 61 7.66 -7.10 -2.58
C SER A 61 8.86 -7.57 -1.75
N GLU A 62 9.75 -6.65 -1.33
CA GLU A 62 10.86 -6.96 -0.44
C GLU A 62 10.39 -7.49 0.93
N GLU A 63 9.34 -6.91 1.49
CA GLU A 63 8.73 -7.39 2.73
C GLU A 63 8.13 -8.78 2.56
N ALA A 64 7.42 -9.03 1.45
CA ALA A 64 6.87 -10.34 1.11
C ALA A 64 7.98 -11.39 1.01
N GLN A 65 9.10 -11.05 0.36
CA GLN A 65 10.24 -11.94 0.22
C GLN A 65 10.90 -12.23 1.58
N LYS A 66 11.06 -11.23 2.45
CA LYS A 66 11.57 -11.43 3.81
C LYS A 66 10.70 -12.39 4.63
N LEU A 67 9.38 -12.29 4.51
CA LEU A 67 8.45 -13.20 5.18
C LEU A 67 8.46 -14.59 4.56
N ALA A 68 8.54 -14.69 3.24
CA ALA A 68 8.62 -15.97 2.54
C ALA A 68 9.88 -16.77 2.90
N ASN A 69 10.98 -16.08 3.24
CA ASN A 69 12.24 -16.68 3.68
C ASN A 69 12.20 -17.20 5.14
N LEU A 70 11.16 -16.91 5.91
CA LEU A 70 11.03 -17.47 7.26
C LEU A 70 10.71 -18.97 7.21
N PRO A 71 11.33 -19.78 8.08
CA PRO A 71 11.23 -21.24 8.02
C PRO A 71 9.86 -21.79 8.40
N PHE A 72 9.12 -21.11 9.28
CA PHE A 72 7.81 -21.57 9.74
C PHE A 72 6.71 -20.62 9.29
N LYS A 73 5.74 -21.14 8.55
CA LYS A 73 4.54 -20.41 8.13
C LYS A 73 3.33 -21.32 8.15
N ARG A 74 2.21 -20.82 8.68
CA ARG A 74 0.91 -21.50 8.61
C ARG A 74 -0.26 -20.54 8.84
N ALA A 75 -1.45 -20.95 8.43
CA ALA A 75 -2.68 -20.27 8.78
C ALA A 75 -2.89 -20.28 10.31
N ILE A 76 -3.35 -19.15 10.84
CA ILE A 76 -3.68 -18.97 12.26
C ILE A 76 -5.12 -19.39 12.46
N THR A 77 -5.34 -20.32 13.39
CA THR A 77 -6.67 -20.85 13.68
C THR A 77 -7.54 -19.81 14.38
N LYS A 78 -8.87 -19.96 14.34
CA LYS A 78 -9.79 -19.03 15.01
C LYS A 78 -9.57 -18.92 16.52
N LYS A 79 -9.19 -20.02 17.18
CA LYS A 79 -8.85 -20.01 18.62
C LYS A 79 -7.62 -19.16 18.90
N GLU A 80 -6.60 -19.29 18.06
CA GLU A 80 -5.39 -18.49 18.15
C GLU A 80 -5.65 -17.02 17.80
N GLN A 81 -6.48 -16.74 16.79
CA GLN A 81 -6.91 -15.37 16.47
C GLN A 81 -7.61 -14.70 17.66
N ALA A 82 -8.39 -15.47 18.43
CA ALA A 82 -9.03 -14.98 19.65
C ALA A 82 -8.03 -14.72 20.79
N ASP A 83 -6.94 -15.51 20.88
CA ASP A 83 -5.87 -15.34 21.87
C ASP A 83 -4.52 -14.95 21.24
N MET A 84 -4.53 -13.87 20.45
CA MET A 84 -3.32 -13.36 19.81
C MET A 84 -2.29 -12.84 20.81
N GLY A 85 -2.72 -12.44 22.01
CA GLY A 85 -1.84 -11.98 23.06
C GLY A 85 -0.89 -13.09 23.52
N THR A 86 -1.43 -14.27 23.84
CA THR A 86 -0.63 -15.43 24.25
C THR A 86 0.24 -15.92 23.11
N LEU A 87 -0.31 -16.08 21.89
CA LEU A 87 0.47 -16.59 20.76
C LEU A 87 1.68 -15.70 20.44
N LYS A 88 1.51 -14.37 20.40
CA LYS A 88 2.61 -13.43 20.13
C LYS A 88 3.68 -13.43 21.25
N LYS A 89 3.29 -13.72 22.49
CA LYS A 89 4.24 -13.85 23.62
C LYS A 89 5.03 -15.16 23.53
N SER A 90 4.36 -16.26 23.20
CA SER A 90 4.99 -17.58 23.07
C SER A 90 5.95 -17.64 21.88
N VAL A 91 5.59 -16.98 20.76
CA VAL A 91 6.32 -17.03 19.50
C VAL A 91 7.00 -15.69 19.23
N ARG A 92 8.17 -15.49 19.83
CA ARG A 92 8.95 -14.27 19.62
C ARG A 92 9.31 -14.12 18.14
N GLY A 93 8.94 -12.99 17.54
CA GLY A 93 9.17 -12.70 16.13
C GLY A 93 8.07 -13.20 15.19
N LEU A 94 6.90 -13.60 15.72
CA LEU A 94 5.73 -13.90 14.90
C LEU A 94 5.23 -12.65 14.18
N VAL A 95 5.18 -12.73 12.85
CA VAL A 95 4.55 -11.76 11.98
C VAL A 95 3.24 -12.34 11.47
N VAL A 96 2.15 -11.59 11.61
CA VAL A 96 0.82 -12.02 11.15
C VAL A 96 0.38 -11.16 10.00
N VAL A 97 0.04 -11.78 8.88
CA VAL A 97 -0.46 -11.12 7.68
C VAL A 97 -1.90 -11.54 7.42
N HIS A 98 -2.77 -10.55 7.21
CA HIS A 98 -4.17 -10.76 6.89
C HIS A 98 -4.38 -10.79 5.37
N PRO A 99 -5.24 -11.66 4.81
CA PRO A 99 -5.40 -11.84 3.36
C PRO A 99 -5.81 -10.56 2.62
N MET A 100 -6.62 -9.72 3.25
CA MET A 100 -7.09 -8.47 2.66
C MET A 100 -6.07 -7.31 2.66
N THR A 101 -4.91 -7.44 3.33
CA THR A 101 -3.89 -6.37 3.30
C THR A 101 -3.18 -6.33 1.95
N ALA A 102 -2.54 -5.20 1.61
CA ALA A 102 -1.77 -5.10 0.35
C ALA A 102 -0.72 -6.22 0.26
N LEU A 103 0.01 -6.45 1.35
CA LEU A 103 0.97 -7.55 1.46
C LEU A 103 0.32 -8.93 1.35
N GLY A 104 -0.84 -9.14 1.99
CA GLY A 104 -1.55 -10.42 1.92
C GLY A 104 -2.06 -10.74 0.52
N ARG A 105 -2.53 -9.73 -0.22
CA ARG A 105 -2.95 -9.86 -1.63
C ARG A 105 -1.76 -10.18 -2.53
N GLU A 106 -0.65 -9.48 -2.36
CA GLU A 106 0.60 -9.72 -3.11
C GLU A 106 1.10 -11.15 -2.90
N MET A 107 1.07 -11.63 -1.66
CA MET A 107 1.48 -12.99 -1.31
C MET A 107 0.43 -14.07 -1.66
N GLY A 108 -0.73 -13.69 -2.21
CA GLY A 108 -1.79 -14.64 -2.57
C GLY A 108 -2.44 -15.36 -1.38
N LEU A 109 -2.41 -14.76 -0.18
CA LEU A 109 -2.95 -15.37 1.04
C LEU A 109 -4.48 -15.36 1.01
N LYS A 110 -5.10 -16.50 1.32
CA LYS A 110 -6.56 -16.64 1.46
C LYS A 110 -7.04 -16.51 2.89
N GLU A 111 -6.16 -16.82 3.84
CA GLU A 111 -6.45 -16.83 5.28
C GLU A 111 -5.37 -16.06 6.05
N MET A 112 -5.70 -15.68 7.28
CA MET A 112 -4.72 -15.03 8.16
C MET A 112 -3.56 -15.98 8.42
N THR A 113 -2.37 -15.59 7.99
CA THR A 113 -1.18 -16.46 7.99
C THR A 113 -0.12 -15.86 8.90
N GLY A 114 0.45 -16.70 9.77
CA GLY A 114 1.59 -16.36 10.59
C GLY A 114 2.90 -16.80 9.93
N PHE A 115 3.95 -16.01 10.14
CA PHE A 115 5.33 -16.31 9.73
C PHE A 115 6.24 -16.12 10.94
N ALA A 116 7.12 -17.08 11.22
CA ALA A 116 7.99 -17.03 12.39
C ALA A 116 9.34 -17.72 12.15
N PRO A 117 10.39 -17.32 12.91
CA PRO A 117 11.69 -18.02 12.91
C PRO A 117 11.65 -19.33 13.72
N LYS A 118 10.63 -19.54 14.54
CA LYS A 118 10.45 -20.73 15.40
C LYS A 118 9.11 -21.42 15.08
N PRO A 119 9.00 -22.73 15.31
CA PRO A 119 7.74 -23.44 15.13
C PRO A 119 6.68 -22.90 16.10
N PHE A 120 5.44 -22.86 15.62
CA PHE A 120 4.28 -22.47 16.40
C PHE A 120 3.02 -23.14 15.88
#